data_AF-A0A0S8A0V5-F1
#
_entry.id   AF-A0A0S8A0V5-F1
#
_cell.length_a   1.000
_cell.length_b   1.000
_cell.length_c   1.000
_cell.angle_alpha   90.00
_cell.angle_beta   90.00
_cell.angle_gamma   90.00
#
_symmetry.space_group_name_H-M   'P 1'
#
loop_
_entity.id
_entity.type
_entity.pdbx_description
1 polymer ?
#
loop_
_entity_poly.entity_id
_entity_poly.type
_entity_poly.pdbx_seq_one_letter_code
_entity_poly.pdbx_strand_id
1 'polypeptide(L)'
;FTLFHSRRIGLSEDRRPVDILVGGRLSGRLGGLEIGLLDVQTRSSDLGPAENFAVARVRRSIFGSSDVGAMFINRQVTDPGATGVYNRSWGFDANLRLLQNLIVNSYVAGTDQPNTPGDKKAAWLQLAWRDPVWDVSGFVKHVGESFNPAVGFVRRLGMRQAFATIGAHPQPKIPGIIEVNPYVDATVISDLSWSLETRTITGGATTTFMDGSTLSLDYNNRFERLSDAEVIAGVELAPGDYRFSDAALSYASSGARWLSGIVRLARGGFYDGDIASISGTAVLRPNHHVSLDFSVQHNDITLADSSFAADLFGARIRYAYSTQLFASAFVQYNNSTDELITNVRLNLIHAPLSDIFLVYTERRNLALDTLLDRVITAKVTRLFAF
;
A
#
# COMPACT_ATOMS: atom_id res chain seq x y z
N PHE A 1 5.66 -3.22 -8.95
CA PHE A 1 5.66 -1.91 -9.62
C PHE A 1 4.32 -1.74 -10.30
N THR A 2 4.04 -0.56 -10.84
CA THR A 2 2.93 -0.31 -11.74
C THR A 2 3.51 0.31 -13.01
N LEU A 3 3.16 -0.20 -14.19
CA LEU A 3 3.68 0.37 -15.45
C LEU A 3 3.07 1.72 -15.79
N PHE A 4 1.79 1.92 -15.42
CA PHE A 4 1.04 3.12 -15.76
C PHE A 4 0.27 3.67 -14.56
N HIS A 5 0.40 4.97 -14.32
CA HIS A 5 -0.40 5.71 -13.36
C HIS A 5 -0.76 7.07 -13.96
N SER A 6 -2.03 7.25 -14.34
CA SER A 6 -2.47 8.42 -15.11
C SER A 6 -2.16 9.77 -14.45
N ARG A 7 -2.08 9.83 -13.11
CA ARG A 7 -1.70 11.06 -12.39
C ARG A 7 -0.24 11.47 -12.59
N ARG A 8 0.57 10.71 -13.33
CA ARG A 8 1.92 11.14 -13.75
C ARG A 8 1.92 11.94 -15.05
N ILE A 9 0.81 11.95 -15.79
CA ILE A 9 0.67 12.78 -16.99
C ILE A 9 0.23 14.19 -16.58
N GLY A 10 0.82 15.20 -17.21
CA GLY A 10 0.52 16.61 -16.90
C GLY A 10 1.15 17.09 -15.60
N LEU A 11 2.23 16.45 -15.15
CA LEU A 11 3.05 16.89 -14.02
C LEU A 11 4.53 16.87 -14.42
N SER A 12 5.28 17.88 -13.97
CA SER A 12 6.74 17.87 -14.03
C SER A 12 7.34 16.90 -13.00
N GLU A 13 8.66 16.71 -13.03
CA GLU A 13 9.37 15.90 -12.01
C GLU A 13 9.15 16.44 -10.59
N ASP A 14 9.07 17.76 -10.43
CA ASP A 14 8.76 18.44 -9.15
C ASP A 14 7.27 18.43 -8.79
N ARG A 15 6.43 17.68 -9.51
CA ARG A 15 4.96 17.63 -9.36
C ARG A 15 4.26 18.97 -9.59
N ARG A 16 4.86 19.86 -10.38
CA ARG A 16 4.17 21.09 -10.84
C ARG A 16 3.27 20.77 -12.04
N PRO A 17 2.04 21.30 -12.11
CA PRO A 17 1.14 21.06 -13.23
C PRO A 17 1.74 21.51 -14.57
N VAL A 18 1.66 20.64 -15.58
CA VAL A 18 2.00 20.94 -16.98
C VAL A 18 0.73 20.87 -17.82
N ASP A 19 0.48 21.91 -18.60
CA ASP A 19 -0.73 22.02 -19.41
C ASP A 19 -0.88 20.87 -20.41
N ILE A 20 -2.08 20.29 -20.43
CA ILE A 20 -2.48 19.29 -21.43
C ILE A 20 -3.07 20.06 -22.63
N LEU A 21 -2.47 19.88 -23.81
CA LEU A 21 -2.95 20.49 -25.05
C LEU A 21 -4.20 19.77 -25.56
N VAL A 22 -4.14 18.44 -25.61
CA VAL A 22 -5.23 17.56 -26.03
C VAL A 22 -5.02 16.17 -25.45
N GLY A 23 -6.11 15.43 -25.22
CA GLY A 23 -6.01 14.03 -24.86
C GLY A 23 -7.32 13.29 -25.02
N GLY A 24 -7.23 12.00 -25.32
CA GLY A 24 -8.36 11.10 -25.50
C GLY A 24 -8.14 9.80 -24.74
N ARG A 25 -9.24 9.21 -24.25
CA ARG A 25 -9.27 7.88 -23.66
C ARG A 25 -10.40 7.08 -24.28
N LEU A 26 -10.08 5.87 -24.72
CA LEU A 26 -11.07 4.90 -25.16
C LEU A 26 -10.91 3.62 -24.35
N SER A 27 -12.01 3.07 -23.86
CA SER A 27 -12.01 1.75 -23.23
C SER A 27 -13.31 1.02 -23.50
N GLY A 28 -13.22 -0.28 -23.75
CA GLY A 28 -14.40 -1.09 -24.04
C GLY A 28 -14.12 -2.58 -23.92
N ARG A 29 -15.21 -3.35 -23.88
CA ARG A 29 -15.20 -4.81 -23.85
C ARG A 29 -16.11 -5.35 -24.93
N LEU A 30 -15.61 -6.29 -25.73
CA LEU A 30 -16.37 -6.98 -26.77
C LEU A 30 -15.97 -8.45 -26.82
N GLY A 31 -16.94 -9.35 -26.65
CA GLY A 31 -16.74 -10.79 -26.86
C GLY A 31 -15.60 -11.41 -26.05
N GLY A 32 -15.35 -10.93 -24.82
CA GLY A 32 -14.24 -11.39 -23.96
C GLY A 32 -12.89 -10.72 -24.23
N LEU A 33 -12.81 -9.83 -25.22
CA LEU A 33 -11.67 -8.95 -25.45
C LEU A 33 -11.94 -7.60 -24.78
N GLU A 34 -10.98 -7.09 -24.04
CA GLU A 34 -10.98 -5.76 -23.45
C GLU A 34 -9.84 -4.94 -24.03
N ILE A 35 -10.14 -3.69 -24.39
CA ILE A 35 -9.18 -2.77 -24.99
C ILE A 35 -9.22 -1.46 -24.19
N GLY A 36 -8.04 -0.93 -23.91
CA GLY A 36 -7.87 0.41 -23.35
C GLY A 36 -6.82 1.17 -24.17
N LEU A 37 -7.17 2.35 -24.65
CA LEU A 37 -6.30 3.28 -25.36
C LEU A 37 -6.32 4.63 -24.64
N LEU A 38 -5.16 5.26 -24.56
CA LEU A 38 -4.98 6.64 -24.09
C LEU A 38 -3.96 7.31 -24.99
N ASP A 39 -4.22 8.53 -25.42
CA ASP A 39 -3.23 9.39 -26.05
C ASP A 39 -3.38 10.80 -25.46
N VAL A 40 -2.29 11.38 -24.96
CA VAL A 40 -2.29 12.71 -24.36
C VAL A 40 -1.05 13.46 -24.80
N GLN A 41 -1.25 14.70 -25.24
CA GLN A 41 -0.19 15.64 -25.61
C GLN A 41 -0.12 16.76 -24.57
N THR A 42 1.05 16.97 -23.98
CA THR A 42 1.33 18.14 -23.14
C THR A 42 1.92 19.28 -23.96
N ARG A 43 1.77 20.50 -23.46
CA ARG A 43 2.42 21.69 -24.01
C ARG A 43 3.84 21.83 -23.42
N SER A 44 4.76 22.37 -24.21
CA SER A 44 6.05 22.84 -23.71
C SER A 44 5.86 24.00 -22.73
N SER A 45 6.73 24.08 -21.73
CA SER A 45 6.71 25.13 -20.72
C SER A 45 8.08 25.27 -20.07
N ASP A 46 8.22 26.24 -19.16
CA ASP A 46 9.42 26.40 -18.33
C ASP A 46 9.68 25.17 -17.43
N LEU A 47 8.71 24.27 -17.30
CA LEU A 47 8.79 23.03 -16.52
C LEU A 47 9.33 21.83 -17.31
N GLY A 48 9.44 21.95 -18.63
CA GLY A 48 9.88 20.87 -19.49
C GLY A 48 9.32 20.94 -20.92
N PRO A 49 9.85 20.10 -21.81
CA PRO A 49 9.47 20.09 -23.21
C PRO A 49 8.05 19.55 -23.42
N ALA A 50 7.48 19.75 -24.61
CA ALA A 50 6.23 19.10 -24.98
C ALA A 50 6.43 17.58 -25.07
N GLU A 51 5.48 16.80 -24.56
CA GLU A 51 5.55 15.33 -24.56
C GLU A 51 4.23 14.68 -25.01
N ASN A 52 4.36 13.57 -25.74
CA ASN A 52 3.26 12.66 -26.04
C ASN A 52 3.31 11.43 -25.13
N PHE A 53 2.13 11.05 -24.64
CA PHE A 53 1.90 9.88 -23.81
C PHE A 53 0.84 8.99 -24.48
N ALA A 54 1.27 7.84 -25.01
CA ALA A 54 0.37 6.85 -25.60
C ALA A 54 0.37 5.57 -24.76
N VAL A 55 -0.80 5.03 -24.45
CA VAL A 55 -0.98 3.76 -23.74
C VAL A 55 -1.94 2.88 -24.52
N ALA A 56 -1.53 1.63 -24.75
CA ALA A 56 -2.38 0.60 -25.31
C ALA A 56 -2.38 -0.63 -24.39
N ARG A 57 -3.57 -1.12 -24.07
CA ARG A 57 -3.80 -2.30 -23.24
C ARG A 57 -4.79 -3.20 -23.96
N VAL A 58 -4.46 -4.48 -24.07
CA VAL A 58 -5.39 -5.51 -24.53
C VAL A 58 -5.41 -6.63 -23.49
N ARG A 59 -6.59 -7.10 -23.14
CA ARG A 59 -6.80 -8.25 -22.27
C ARG A 59 -7.83 -9.19 -22.88
N ARG A 60 -7.58 -10.48 -22.84
CA ARG A 60 -8.47 -11.51 -23.38
C ARG A 60 -8.83 -12.49 -22.27
N SER A 61 -10.12 -12.58 -21.97
CA SER A 61 -10.66 -13.72 -21.22
C SER A 61 -10.51 -14.98 -22.06
N ILE A 62 -9.98 -16.04 -21.45
CA ILE A 62 -9.78 -17.34 -22.08
C ILE A 62 -10.86 -18.29 -21.58
N PHE A 63 -10.54 -19.23 -20.69
CA PHE A 63 -11.51 -20.15 -20.09
C PHE A 63 -11.75 -19.84 -18.61
N GLY A 64 -12.98 -20.08 -18.15
CA GLY A 64 -13.39 -19.81 -16.76
C GLY A 64 -13.14 -18.36 -16.37
N SER A 65 -12.56 -18.16 -15.19
CA SER A 65 -12.15 -16.85 -14.69
C SER A 65 -10.71 -16.48 -15.04
N SER A 66 -10.16 -17.05 -16.13
CA SER A 66 -8.77 -16.83 -16.53
C SER A 66 -8.64 -15.80 -17.65
N ASP A 67 -7.58 -15.00 -17.61
CA ASP A 67 -7.27 -13.99 -18.61
C ASP A 67 -5.77 -13.84 -18.85
N VAL A 68 -5.43 -13.35 -20.05
CA VAL A 68 -4.09 -12.93 -20.43
C VAL A 68 -4.14 -11.53 -21.01
N GLY A 69 -3.08 -10.76 -20.84
CA GLY A 69 -3.04 -9.39 -21.34
C GLY A 69 -1.66 -8.95 -21.77
N ALA A 70 -1.66 -7.91 -22.60
CA ALA A 70 -0.46 -7.18 -23.02
C ALA A 70 -0.69 -5.67 -22.83
N MET A 71 0.36 -4.93 -22.54
CA MET A 71 0.36 -3.48 -22.43
C MET A 71 1.60 -2.90 -23.10
N PHE A 72 1.42 -1.76 -23.77
CA PHE A 72 2.49 -0.92 -24.28
C PHE A 72 2.25 0.52 -23.86
N ILE A 73 3.32 1.22 -23.55
CA ILE A 73 3.33 2.60 -23.11
C ILE A 73 4.47 3.32 -23.83
N ASN A 74 4.17 4.48 -24.39
CA ASN A 74 5.12 5.42 -24.95
C ASN A 74 5.04 6.74 -24.20
N ARG A 75 6.19 7.25 -23.79
CA ARG A 75 6.43 8.65 -23.42
C ARG A 75 7.50 9.18 -24.34
N GLN A 76 7.24 10.24 -25.07
CA GLN A 76 8.19 10.79 -26.03
C GLN A 76 8.15 12.31 -26.05
N VAL A 77 9.33 12.94 -26.07
CA VAL A 77 9.43 14.38 -26.29
C VAL A 77 9.09 14.70 -27.74
N THR A 78 8.26 15.71 -27.95
CA THR A 78 7.71 16.10 -29.25
C THR A 78 8.15 17.49 -29.72
N ASP A 79 8.99 18.18 -28.96
CA ASP A 79 9.50 19.49 -29.38
C ASP A 79 10.36 19.40 -30.66
N PRO A 80 10.30 20.41 -31.55
CA PRO A 80 11.12 20.44 -32.75
C PRO A 80 12.61 20.31 -32.42
N GLY A 81 13.30 19.35 -33.06
CA GLY A 81 14.72 19.09 -32.87
C GLY A 81 15.07 18.15 -31.71
N ALA A 82 14.12 17.81 -30.85
CA ALA A 82 14.30 16.81 -29.80
C ALA A 82 14.07 15.39 -30.33
N THR A 83 15.00 14.89 -31.14
CA THR A 83 14.92 13.52 -31.68
C THR A 83 15.53 12.51 -30.71
N GLY A 84 14.85 11.38 -30.53
CA GLY A 84 15.40 10.24 -29.80
C GLY A 84 15.26 10.29 -28.29
N VAL A 85 14.57 11.29 -27.71
CA VAL A 85 14.27 11.31 -26.26
C VAL A 85 12.93 10.62 -26.00
N TYR A 86 12.98 9.40 -25.50
CA TYR A 86 11.78 8.59 -25.22
C TYR A 86 11.96 7.67 -24.02
N ASN A 87 10.84 7.22 -23.47
CA ASN A 87 10.74 6.07 -22.58
C ASN A 87 9.58 5.19 -23.03
N ARG A 88 9.86 3.92 -23.30
CA ARG A 88 8.86 2.93 -23.72
C ARG A 88 8.82 1.84 -22.68
N SER A 89 7.61 1.41 -22.33
CA SER A 89 7.41 0.28 -21.42
C SER A 89 6.47 -0.71 -22.08
N TRP A 90 6.70 -1.98 -21.83
CA TRP A 90 5.82 -3.07 -22.26
C TRP A 90 5.62 -4.07 -21.14
N GLY A 91 4.54 -4.82 -21.20
CA GLY A 91 4.29 -5.90 -20.25
C GLY A 91 3.28 -6.92 -20.76
N PHE A 92 3.45 -8.15 -20.28
CA PHE A 92 2.52 -9.26 -20.46
C PHE A 92 2.13 -9.79 -19.09
N ASP A 93 0.86 -10.14 -18.92
CA ASP A 93 0.33 -10.70 -17.69
C ASP A 93 -0.59 -11.88 -17.96
N ALA A 94 -0.65 -12.79 -17.00
CA ALA A 94 -1.56 -13.92 -17.01
C ALA A 94 -2.16 -14.11 -15.61
N ASN A 95 -3.48 -14.26 -15.56
CA ASN A 95 -4.25 -14.57 -14.37
C ASN A 95 -5.03 -15.84 -14.66
N LEU A 96 -4.57 -16.98 -14.17
CA LEU A 96 -5.13 -18.29 -14.49
C LEU A 96 -5.73 -18.93 -13.24
N ARG A 97 -6.92 -19.48 -13.38
CA ARG A 97 -7.53 -20.41 -12.42
C ARG A 97 -7.61 -21.78 -13.06
N LEU A 98 -6.76 -22.69 -12.60
CA LEU A 98 -6.60 -24.05 -13.09
C LEU A 98 -7.10 -25.04 -12.03
N LEU A 99 -7.56 -26.22 -12.44
CA LEU A 99 -7.87 -27.33 -11.54
C LEU A 99 -8.77 -26.94 -10.33
N GLN A 100 -9.67 -25.96 -10.52
CA GLN A 100 -10.54 -25.31 -9.50
C GLN A 100 -9.80 -24.49 -8.42
N ASN A 101 -8.73 -25.06 -7.86
CA ASN A 101 -8.08 -24.59 -6.63
C ASN A 101 -6.69 -23.98 -6.88
N LEU A 102 -6.10 -24.22 -8.06
CA LEU A 102 -4.80 -23.69 -8.43
C LEU A 102 -4.95 -22.32 -9.10
N ILE A 103 -4.32 -21.32 -8.52
CA ILE A 103 -4.26 -19.95 -9.01
C ILE A 103 -2.82 -19.67 -9.45
N VAL A 104 -2.67 -19.20 -10.69
CA VAL A 104 -1.38 -18.76 -11.24
C VAL A 104 -1.52 -17.31 -11.64
N ASN A 105 -0.74 -16.43 -11.02
CA ASN A 105 -0.67 -15.03 -11.42
C ASN A 105 0.76 -14.71 -11.84
N SER A 106 0.94 -14.06 -12.98
CA SER A 106 2.26 -13.70 -13.45
C SER A 106 2.27 -12.42 -14.27
N TYR A 107 3.42 -11.79 -14.30
CA TYR A 107 3.72 -10.76 -15.28
C TYR A 107 5.20 -10.80 -15.66
N VAL A 108 5.48 -10.31 -16.87
CA VAL A 108 6.81 -9.88 -17.31
C VAL A 108 6.70 -8.51 -17.94
N ALA A 109 7.66 -7.64 -17.67
CA ALA A 109 7.68 -6.30 -18.19
C ALA A 109 9.11 -5.87 -18.52
N GLY A 110 9.22 -4.91 -19.43
CA GLY A 110 10.48 -4.29 -19.77
C GLY A 110 10.31 -2.82 -20.09
N THR A 111 11.41 -2.09 -19.96
CA THR A 111 11.49 -0.67 -20.29
C THR A 111 12.64 -0.43 -21.24
N ASP A 112 12.50 0.58 -22.09
CA ASP A 112 13.55 1.03 -22.97
C ASP A 112 13.58 2.56 -23.02
N GLN A 113 14.80 3.09 -22.94
CA GLN A 113 15.10 4.50 -23.03
C GLN A 113 16.58 4.63 -23.44
N PRO A 114 16.96 5.70 -24.16
CA PRO A 114 18.33 5.94 -24.60
C PRO A 114 19.33 5.96 -23.45
N ASN A 115 20.59 5.61 -23.75
CA ASN A 115 21.74 5.75 -22.85
C ASN A 115 21.58 5.13 -21.45
N THR A 116 20.73 4.10 -21.32
CA THR A 116 20.53 3.38 -20.07
C THR A 116 21.01 1.95 -20.24
N PRO A 117 22.20 1.57 -19.74
CA PRO A 117 22.65 0.18 -19.68
C PRO A 117 22.00 -0.56 -18.48
N GLY A 118 22.25 -1.86 -18.34
CA GLY A 118 21.79 -2.68 -17.21
C GLY A 118 20.45 -3.38 -17.43
N ASP A 119 19.97 -4.09 -16.41
CA ASP A 119 18.72 -4.85 -16.49
C ASP A 119 17.49 -3.94 -16.41
N LYS A 120 16.77 -3.86 -17.53
CA LYS A 120 15.54 -3.07 -17.68
C LYS A 120 14.28 -3.91 -17.61
N LYS A 121 14.33 -5.10 -17.01
CA LYS A 121 13.19 -6.03 -16.94
C LYS A 121 12.69 -6.19 -15.52
N ALA A 122 11.43 -6.57 -15.42
CA ALA A 122 10.84 -6.98 -14.16
C ALA A 122 9.88 -8.14 -14.41
N ALA A 123 9.87 -9.10 -13.49
CA ALA A 123 9.06 -10.31 -13.61
C ALA A 123 8.49 -10.69 -12.25
N TRP A 124 7.36 -11.38 -12.26
CA TRP A 124 6.73 -11.95 -11.08
C TRP A 124 5.93 -13.18 -11.46
N LEU A 125 6.02 -14.21 -10.65
CA LEU A 125 5.25 -15.44 -10.78
C LEU A 125 4.77 -15.83 -9.39
N GLN A 126 3.47 -16.02 -9.24
CA GLN A 126 2.82 -16.54 -8.06
C GLN A 126 2.05 -17.80 -8.41
N LEU A 127 2.17 -18.78 -7.53
CA LEU A 127 1.36 -19.99 -7.50
C LEU A 127 0.64 -20.03 -6.16
N ALA A 128 -0.65 -20.35 -6.17
CA ALA A 128 -1.41 -20.57 -4.95
C ALA A 128 -2.35 -21.76 -5.11
N TRP A 129 -2.37 -22.65 -4.14
CA TRP A 129 -3.35 -23.71 -3.98
C TRP A 129 -4.27 -23.35 -2.82
N ARG A 130 -5.57 -23.26 -3.10
CA ARG A 130 -6.57 -22.91 -2.09
C ARG A 130 -7.73 -23.89 -2.13
N ASP A 131 -7.86 -24.67 -1.07
CA ASP A 131 -8.99 -25.55 -0.83
C ASP A 131 -9.56 -25.31 0.59
N PRO A 132 -10.64 -26.00 1.01
CA PRO A 132 -11.25 -25.77 2.31
C PRO A 132 -10.34 -26.04 3.53
N VAL A 133 -9.22 -26.76 3.34
CA VAL A 133 -8.29 -27.13 4.41
C VAL A 133 -6.94 -26.43 4.23
N TRP A 134 -6.42 -26.30 3.02
CA TRP A 134 -5.08 -25.78 2.76
C TRP A 134 -5.11 -24.45 2.02
N ASP A 135 -4.33 -23.48 2.51
CA ASP A 135 -3.94 -22.27 1.76
C ASP A 135 -2.41 -22.27 1.66
N VAL A 136 -1.91 -22.63 0.48
CA VAL A 136 -0.48 -22.67 0.19
C VAL A 136 -0.24 -21.69 -0.94
N SER A 137 0.69 -20.76 -0.77
CA SER A 137 1.07 -19.89 -1.88
C SER A 137 2.53 -19.52 -1.84
N GLY A 138 3.09 -19.21 -2.99
CA GLY A 138 4.43 -18.70 -3.09
C GLY A 138 4.58 -17.84 -4.32
N PHE A 139 5.50 -16.89 -4.27
CA PHE A 139 5.87 -16.11 -5.43
C PHE A 139 7.36 -15.85 -5.49
N VAL A 140 7.84 -15.63 -6.71
CA VAL A 140 9.16 -15.08 -7.00
C VAL A 140 9.01 -13.80 -7.80
N LYS A 141 9.91 -12.85 -7.57
CA LYS A 141 9.88 -11.54 -8.19
C LYS A 141 11.30 -11.09 -8.48
N HIS A 142 11.45 -10.43 -9.62
CA HIS A 142 12.69 -9.82 -10.06
C HIS A 142 12.39 -8.41 -10.55
N VAL A 143 13.23 -7.45 -10.16
CA VAL A 143 13.18 -6.07 -10.68
C VAL A 143 14.62 -5.63 -10.92
N GLY A 144 14.98 -5.42 -12.18
CA GLY A 144 16.29 -4.94 -12.58
C GLY A 144 16.61 -3.54 -12.03
N GLU A 145 17.89 -3.24 -11.90
CA GLU A 145 18.44 -1.98 -11.41
C GLU A 145 18.14 -0.80 -12.34
N SER A 146 17.94 -1.07 -13.63
CA SER A 146 17.67 -0.06 -14.67
C SER A 146 16.22 -0.08 -15.16
N PHE A 147 15.32 -0.77 -14.47
CA PHE A 147 13.90 -0.83 -14.81
C PHE A 147 13.19 0.50 -14.49
N ASN A 148 12.83 1.29 -15.51
CA ASN A 148 12.25 2.62 -15.31
C ASN A 148 10.96 2.83 -16.13
N PRO A 149 9.77 2.53 -15.56
CA PRO A 149 8.50 2.86 -16.19
C PRO A 149 8.19 4.33 -15.91
N ALA A 150 8.62 5.25 -16.79
CA ALA A 150 8.61 6.70 -16.55
C ALA A 150 7.24 7.27 -16.12
N VAL A 151 6.15 6.67 -16.57
CA VAL A 151 4.76 7.03 -16.23
C VAL A 151 4.11 6.04 -15.25
N GLY A 152 4.93 5.24 -14.58
CA GLY A 152 4.58 4.24 -13.60
C GLY A 152 5.23 4.49 -12.25
N PHE A 153 5.38 3.44 -11.44
CA PHE A 153 6.02 3.53 -10.13
C PHE A 153 6.71 2.23 -9.76
N VAL A 154 7.95 2.33 -9.28
CA VAL A 154 8.76 1.23 -8.77
C VAL A 154 9.20 1.61 -7.36
N ARG A 155 8.96 0.72 -6.38
CA ARG A 155 9.32 0.98 -4.98
C ARG A 155 10.80 0.73 -4.68
N ARG A 156 11.33 -0.37 -5.23
CA ARG A 156 12.70 -0.85 -5.04
C ARG A 156 13.20 -1.42 -6.36
N LEU A 157 14.39 -1.00 -6.77
CA LEU A 157 15.11 -1.48 -7.95
C LEU A 157 16.19 -2.47 -7.52
N GLY A 158 16.76 -3.20 -8.48
CA GLY A 158 17.94 -4.03 -8.25
C GLY A 158 17.73 -5.15 -7.23
N MET A 159 16.54 -5.78 -7.23
CA MET A 159 16.17 -6.75 -6.20
C MET A 159 15.53 -8.01 -6.76
N ARG A 160 15.69 -9.10 -6.01
CA ARG A 160 14.89 -10.32 -6.10
C ARG A 160 14.13 -10.52 -4.81
N GLN A 161 12.90 -10.99 -4.91
CA GLN A 161 12.07 -11.30 -3.76
C GLN A 161 11.42 -12.66 -3.94
N ALA A 162 11.50 -13.50 -2.92
CA ALA A 162 10.75 -14.75 -2.83
C ALA A 162 9.83 -14.70 -1.61
N PHE A 163 8.66 -15.29 -1.75
CA PHE A 163 7.70 -15.48 -0.67
C PHE A 163 7.15 -16.90 -0.75
N ALA A 164 6.92 -17.52 0.40
CA ALA A 164 6.18 -18.76 0.51
C ALA A 164 5.36 -18.75 1.80
N THR A 165 4.17 -19.34 1.76
CA THR A 165 3.33 -19.59 2.93
C THR A 165 2.65 -20.95 2.80
N ILE A 166 2.52 -21.61 3.94
CA ILE A 166 1.72 -22.79 4.13
C ILE A 166 0.84 -22.58 5.36
N GLY A 167 -0.47 -22.59 5.15
CA GLY A 167 -1.47 -22.48 6.19
C GLY A 167 -2.52 -23.58 6.07
N ALA A 168 -3.12 -23.95 7.20
CA ALA A 168 -4.21 -24.90 7.25
C ALA A 168 -5.44 -24.28 7.96
N HIS A 169 -6.64 -24.72 7.63
CA HIS A 169 -7.92 -24.23 8.16
C HIS A 169 -8.72 -25.33 8.89
N PRO A 170 -8.14 -26.06 9.87
CA PRO A 170 -8.89 -27.06 10.62
C PRO A 170 -10.00 -26.41 11.46
N GLN A 171 -11.18 -27.05 11.44
CA GLN A 171 -12.35 -26.67 12.23
C GLN A 171 -12.54 -27.69 13.38
N PRO A 172 -11.85 -27.50 14.51
CA PRO A 172 -11.92 -28.44 15.62
C PRO A 172 -13.32 -28.43 16.26
N LYS A 173 -13.75 -29.57 16.78
CA LYS A 173 -15.04 -29.70 17.49
C LYS A 173 -14.96 -29.19 18.93
N ILE A 174 -14.46 -27.97 19.13
CA ILE A 174 -14.32 -27.32 20.43
C ILE A 174 -15.42 -26.25 20.55
N PRO A 175 -16.27 -26.27 21.60
CA PRO A 175 -17.30 -25.26 21.79
C PRO A 175 -16.72 -23.85 21.80
N GLY A 176 -17.28 -22.95 20.99
CA GLY A 176 -16.86 -21.55 20.92
C GLY A 176 -15.81 -21.24 19.86
N ILE A 177 -15.19 -22.26 19.25
CA ILE A 177 -14.16 -22.11 18.21
C ILE A 177 -14.76 -22.52 16.86
N ILE A 178 -14.63 -21.65 15.85
CA ILE A 178 -14.95 -21.94 14.45
C ILE A 178 -13.78 -22.65 13.79
N GLU A 179 -12.58 -22.07 13.93
CA GLU A 179 -11.39 -22.50 13.19
C GLU A 179 -10.11 -22.12 13.96
N VAL A 180 -9.07 -22.92 13.80
CA VAL A 180 -7.70 -22.56 14.18
C VAL A 180 -6.85 -22.62 12.93
N ASN A 181 -6.30 -21.49 12.49
CA ASN A 181 -5.47 -21.38 11.31
C ASN A 181 -3.99 -21.26 11.68
N PRO A 182 -3.25 -22.39 11.83
CA PRO A 182 -1.79 -22.36 11.92
C PRO A 182 -1.20 -22.07 10.54
N TYR A 183 -0.15 -21.26 10.51
CA TYR A 183 0.60 -20.97 9.29
C TYR A 183 2.08 -20.74 9.56
N VAL A 184 2.87 -20.92 8.50
CA VAL A 184 4.23 -20.40 8.41
C VAL A 184 4.35 -19.66 7.10
N ASP A 185 4.94 -18.47 7.13
CA ASP A 185 5.33 -17.75 5.93
C ASP A 185 6.77 -17.25 6.01
N ALA A 186 7.39 -17.08 4.85
CA ALA A 186 8.74 -16.58 4.72
C ALA A 186 8.81 -15.61 3.55
N THR A 187 9.34 -14.41 3.81
CA THR A 187 9.74 -13.44 2.78
C THR A 187 11.25 -13.33 2.78
N VAL A 188 11.86 -13.40 1.60
CA VAL A 188 13.30 -13.22 1.37
C VAL A 188 13.48 -12.17 0.29
N ILE A 189 14.31 -11.15 0.55
CA ILE A 189 14.74 -10.16 -0.43
C ILE A 189 16.25 -10.19 -0.53
N SER A 190 16.76 -10.23 -1.75
CA SER A 190 18.18 -10.15 -2.06
C SER A 190 18.43 -9.09 -3.13
N ASP A 191 19.68 -8.67 -3.26
CA ASP A 191 20.13 -7.95 -4.45
C ASP A 191 20.13 -8.89 -5.69
N LEU A 192 20.60 -8.36 -6.83
CA LEU A 192 20.73 -9.13 -8.08
C LEU A 192 21.90 -10.11 -8.10
N SER A 193 22.83 -10.01 -7.16
CA SER A 193 23.97 -10.90 -6.95
C SER A 193 23.66 -12.04 -5.96
N TRP A 194 22.40 -12.14 -5.50
CA TRP A 194 21.93 -13.09 -4.47
C TRP A 194 22.47 -12.83 -3.05
N SER A 195 22.96 -11.62 -2.78
CA SER A 195 23.28 -11.17 -1.43
C SER A 195 21.99 -10.92 -0.66
N LEU A 196 21.80 -11.61 0.47
CA LEU A 196 20.61 -11.45 1.30
C LEU A 196 20.55 -10.03 1.89
N GLU A 197 19.42 -9.37 1.72
CA GLU A 197 19.16 -8.03 2.28
C GLU A 197 18.15 -8.10 3.42
N THR A 198 17.03 -8.79 3.20
CA THR A 198 15.95 -8.92 4.19
C THR A 198 15.44 -10.36 4.23
N ARG A 199 15.21 -10.90 5.44
CA ARG A 199 14.44 -12.13 5.63
C ARG A 199 13.48 -11.94 6.79
N THR A 200 12.22 -12.31 6.59
CA THR A 200 11.25 -12.46 7.68
C THR A 200 10.63 -13.84 7.56
N ILE A 201 10.69 -14.63 8.63
CA ILE A 201 9.98 -15.90 8.75
C ILE A 201 9.00 -15.75 9.90
N THR A 202 7.72 -15.93 9.62
CA THR A 202 6.64 -15.83 10.61
C THR A 202 6.06 -17.22 10.82
N GLY A 203 6.02 -17.68 12.06
CA GLY A 203 5.17 -18.79 12.47
C GLY A 203 4.02 -18.24 13.30
N GLY A 204 2.79 -18.61 12.96
CA GLY A 204 1.64 -18.07 13.66
C GLY A 204 0.45 -19.02 13.73
N ALA A 205 -0.52 -18.64 14.55
CA ALA A 205 -1.81 -19.31 14.63
C ALA A 205 -2.90 -18.28 14.92
N THR A 206 -3.96 -18.29 14.11
CA THR A 206 -5.15 -17.47 14.32
C THR A 206 -6.33 -18.35 14.70
N THR A 207 -6.91 -18.12 15.87
CA THR A 207 -8.16 -18.77 16.31
C THR A 207 -9.33 -17.84 16.04
N THR A 208 -10.35 -18.34 15.35
CA THR A 208 -11.61 -17.64 15.10
C THR A 208 -12.70 -18.21 15.99
N PHE A 209 -13.39 -17.34 16.74
CA PHE A 209 -14.44 -17.72 17.68
C PHE A 209 -15.85 -17.58 17.07
N MET A 210 -16.84 -18.25 17.66
CA MET A 210 -18.23 -18.23 17.19
C MET A 210 -18.87 -16.84 17.18
N ASP A 211 -18.39 -15.90 18.00
CA ASP A 211 -18.88 -14.52 18.03
C ASP A 211 -18.24 -13.63 16.94
N GLY A 212 -17.33 -14.18 16.13
CA GLY A 212 -16.58 -13.49 15.09
C GLY A 212 -15.33 -12.76 15.60
N SER A 213 -14.96 -12.90 16.88
CA SER A 213 -13.66 -12.43 17.36
C SER A 213 -12.52 -13.35 16.90
N THR A 214 -11.30 -12.83 16.89
CA THR A 214 -10.09 -13.57 16.56
C THR A 214 -8.98 -13.34 17.59
N LEU A 215 -8.20 -14.38 17.84
CA LEU A 215 -6.97 -14.33 18.64
C LEU A 215 -5.83 -14.86 17.77
N SER A 216 -4.82 -14.02 17.53
CA SER A 216 -3.66 -14.35 16.72
C SER A 216 -2.39 -14.31 17.56
N LEU A 217 -1.57 -15.35 17.43
CA LEU A 217 -0.21 -15.41 17.96
C LEU A 217 0.76 -15.46 16.80
N ASP A 218 1.75 -14.58 16.78
CA ASP A 218 2.83 -14.52 15.80
C ASP A 218 4.18 -14.65 16.49
N TYR A 219 5.10 -15.39 15.89
CA TYR A 219 6.52 -15.36 16.19
C TYR A 219 7.30 -15.08 14.90
N ASN A 220 8.06 -14.00 14.88
CA ASN A 220 8.83 -13.53 13.74
C ASN A 220 10.31 -13.78 13.99
N ASN A 221 11.01 -14.35 13.01
CA ASN A 221 12.46 -14.34 12.93
C ASN A 221 12.90 -13.44 11.77
N ARG A 222 13.72 -12.45 12.08
CA ARG A 222 14.11 -11.38 11.16
C ARG A 222 15.61 -11.35 10.93
N PHE A 223 15.98 -11.03 9.70
CA PHE A 223 17.31 -10.63 9.30
C PHE A 223 17.18 -9.36 8.47
N GLU A 224 17.97 -8.35 8.80
CA GLU A 224 18.11 -7.13 8.00
C GLU A 224 19.58 -6.81 7.82
N ARG A 225 19.98 -6.53 6.58
CA ARG A 225 21.31 -6.02 6.24
C ARG A 225 21.21 -4.55 5.90
N LEU A 226 21.93 -3.74 6.67
CA LEU A 226 22.12 -2.32 6.38
C LEU A 226 23.39 -2.15 5.54
N SER A 227 23.26 -1.64 4.32
CA SER A 227 24.41 -1.31 3.46
C SER A 227 25.11 -0.03 3.91
N ASP A 228 24.33 0.89 4.47
CA ASP A 228 24.74 2.22 4.89
C ASP A 228 24.23 2.47 6.32
N ALA A 229 24.77 3.50 6.98
CA ALA A 229 24.29 3.89 8.30
C ALA A 229 22.86 4.41 8.19
N GLU A 230 22.00 3.99 9.12
CA GLU A 230 20.58 4.38 9.15
C GLU A 230 20.24 5.04 10.47
N VAL A 231 19.44 6.10 10.44
CA VAL A 231 19.05 6.83 11.65
C VAL A 231 17.60 6.51 11.99
N ILE A 232 17.39 5.87 13.14
CA ILE A 232 16.07 5.56 13.69
C ILE A 232 15.85 6.42 14.93
N ALA A 233 14.88 7.33 14.87
CA ALA A 233 14.53 8.23 15.97
C ALA A 233 15.74 8.99 16.58
N GLY A 234 16.69 9.39 15.72
CA GLY A 234 17.91 10.10 16.14
C GLY A 234 19.05 9.20 16.61
N VAL A 235 18.85 7.88 16.66
CA VAL A 235 19.89 6.89 16.95
C VAL A 235 20.45 6.35 15.63
N GLU A 236 21.77 6.46 15.45
CA GLU A 236 22.47 5.95 14.27
C GLU A 236 22.82 4.47 14.44
N LEU A 237 22.40 3.66 13.47
CA LEU A 237 22.74 2.24 13.34
C LEU A 237 23.84 2.08 12.29
N ALA A 238 24.89 1.34 12.65
CA ALA A 238 25.99 1.07 11.74
C ALA A 238 25.58 0.13 10.59
N PRO A 239 26.26 0.21 9.42
CA PRO A 239 26.14 -0.83 8.41
C PRO A 239 26.47 -2.20 8.99
N GLY A 240 25.66 -3.21 8.68
CA GLY A 240 25.84 -4.54 9.26
C GLY A 240 24.67 -5.50 9.08
N ASP A 241 24.87 -6.71 9.60
CA ASP A 241 23.89 -7.81 9.60
C ASP A 241 23.19 -7.88 10.95
N TYR A 242 21.90 -7.56 10.99
CA TYR A 242 21.08 -7.59 12.19
C TYR A 242 20.17 -8.82 12.17
N ARG A 243 20.11 -9.53 13.31
CA ARG A 243 19.30 -10.74 13.48
C ARG A 243 18.54 -10.63 14.79
N PHE A 244 17.22 -10.65 14.70
CA PHE A 244 16.36 -10.47 15.87
C PHE A 244 15.06 -11.25 15.70
N SER A 245 14.34 -11.46 16.79
CA SER A 245 13.05 -12.14 16.78
C SER A 245 12.09 -11.42 17.70
N ASP A 246 10.81 -11.43 17.33
CA ASP A 246 9.74 -10.84 18.13
C ASP A 246 8.52 -11.75 18.19
N ALA A 247 7.80 -11.70 19.30
CA ALA A 247 6.52 -12.38 19.48
C ALA A 247 5.41 -11.35 19.63
N ALA A 248 4.26 -11.62 19.03
CA ALA A 248 3.10 -10.75 19.14
C ALA A 248 1.82 -11.54 19.41
N LEU A 249 0.97 -10.99 20.29
CA LEU A 249 -0.36 -11.46 20.60
C LEU A 249 -1.36 -10.39 20.17
N SER A 250 -2.35 -10.75 19.36
CA SER A 250 -3.39 -9.83 18.91
C SER A 250 -4.77 -10.41 19.19
N TYR A 251 -5.68 -9.62 19.74
CA TYR A 251 -7.08 -9.96 19.89
C TYR A 251 -7.94 -8.92 19.16
N ALA A 252 -8.78 -9.37 18.24
CA ALA A 252 -9.77 -8.54 17.57
C ALA A 252 -11.17 -8.99 17.97
N SER A 253 -11.95 -8.10 18.56
CA SER A 253 -13.35 -8.36 18.90
C SER A 253 -14.26 -8.20 17.67
N SER A 254 -15.45 -8.78 17.76
CA SER A 254 -16.44 -8.71 16.68
C SER A 254 -16.90 -7.27 16.39
N GLY A 255 -16.75 -6.84 15.13
CA GLY A 255 -17.18 -5.53 14.65
C GLY A 255 -18.70 -5.31 14.67
N ALA A 256 -19.49 -6.37 14.88
CA ALA A 256 -20.95 -6.31 14.99
C ALA A 256 -21.42 -5.75 16.35
N ARG A 257 -20.54 -5.63 17.34
CA ARG A 257 -20.86 -5.11 18.67
C ARG A 257 -20.84 -3.57 18.69
N TRP A 258 -21.64 -3.00 19.59
CA TRP A 258 -21.63 -1.55 19.86
C TRP A 258 -20.26 -1.05 20.34
N LEU A 259 -19.47 -1.91 20.99
CA LEU A 259 -18.05 -1.70 21.27
C LEU A 259 -17.25 -2.83 20.60
N SER A 260 -16.34 -2.45 19.72
CA SER A 260 -15.42 -3.35 19.03
C SER A 260 -14.01 -2.77 19.03
N GLY A 261 -13.00 -3.56 18.75
CA GLY A 261 -11.62 -3.11 18.82
C GLY A 261 -10.60 -4.22 18.64
N ILE A 262 -9.36 -3.81 18.48
CA ILE A 262 -8.19 -4.68 18.34
C ILE A 262 -7.16 -4.25 19.37
N VAL A 263 -6.60 -5.20 20.11
CA VAL A 263 -5.42 -4.99 20.97
C VAL A 263 -4.30 -5.88 20.46
N ARG A 264 -3.09 -5.32 20.32
CA ARG A 264 -1.88 -6.04 19.97
C ARG A 264 -0.77 -5.71 20.96
N LEU A 265 -0.17 -6.76 21.50
CA LEU A 265 1.01 -6.72 22.35
C LEU A 265 2.15 -7.37 21.57
N ALA A 266 3.32 -6.76 21.53
CA ALA A 266 4.51 -7.36 20.92
C ALA A 266 5.74 -7.11 21.79
N ARG A 267 6.65 -8.08 21.82
CA ARG A 267 7.93 -7.96 22.53
C ARG A 267 9.01 -8.81 21.86
N GLY A 268 10.22 -8.29 21.79
CA GLY A 268 11.39 -9.02 21.32
C GLY A 268 12.52 -8.09 20.92
N GLY A 269 13.42 -8.59 20.07
CA GLY A 269 14.52 -7.81 19.54
C GLY A 269 14.09 -6.82 18.46
N PHE A 270 14.86 -5.75 18.30
CA PHE A 270 14.72 -4.73 17.27
C PHE A 270 16.11 -4.26 16.87
N TYR A 271 16.59 -4.69 15.69
CA TYR A 271 17.98 -4.50 15.28
C TYR A 271 18.99 -5.03 16.32
N ASP A 272 19.80 -4.14 16.91
CA ASP A 272 20.79 -4.45 17.96
C ASP A 272 20.27 -4.25 19.38
N GLY A 273 18.98 -3.92 19.54
CA GLY A 273 18.34 -3.79 20.83
C GLY A 273 16.99 -4.50 20.90
N ASP A 274 16.06 -3.90 21.64
CA ASP A 274 14.79 -4.51 22.02
C ASP A 274 13.62 -3.55 21.81
N ILE A 275 12.43 -4.12 21.60
CA ILE A 275 11.17 -3.40 21.51
C ILE A 275 10.10 -4.08 22.36
N ALA A 276 9.33 -3.27 23.10
CA ALA A 276 8.05 -3.64 23.67
C ALA A 276 6.98 -2.70 23.13
N SER A 277 5.95 -3.26 22.48
CA SER A 277 4.89 -2.48 21.83
C SER A 277 3.52 -2.90 22.35
N ILE A 278 2.70 -1.89 22.67
CA ILE A 278 1.27 -2.04 22.90
C ILE A 278 0.54 -1.13 21.92
N SER A 279 -0.40 -1.70 21.18
CA SER A 279 -1.29 -0.94 20.32
C SER A 279 -2.74 -1.38 20.50
N GLY A 280 -3.65 -0.43 20.37
CA GLY A 280 -5.06 -0.63 20.62
C GLY A 280 -5.89 0.24 19.70
N THR A 281 -6.95 -0.31 19.14
CA THR A 281 -8.03 0.45 18.50
C THR A 281 -9.35 0.08 19.17
N ALA A 282 -10.21 1.07 19.39
CA ALA A 282 -11.55 0.86 19.91
C ALA A 282 -12.53 1.70 19.09
N VAL A 283 -13.67 1.10 18.74
CA VAL A 283 -14.77 1.77 18.05
C VAL A 283 -16.04 1.58 18.85
N LEU A 284 -16.62 2.69 19.27
CA LEU A 284 -17.85 2.78 20.03
C LEU A 284 -18.96 3.37 19.15
N ARG A 285 -20.03 2.60 18.95
CA ARG A 285 -21.22 2.94 18.15
C ARG A 285 -22.46 2.89 19.04
N PRO A 286 -22.72 3.90 19.87
CA PRO A 286 -23.86 3.89 20.78
C PRO A 286 -25.20 3.90 20.04
N ASN A 287 -25.24 4.44 18.82
CA ASN A 287 -26.39 4.40 17.92
C ASN A 287 -25.92 4.62 16.45
N HIS A 288 -26.86 4.70 15.51
CA HIS A 288 -26.56 4.85 14.08
C HIS A 288 -26.10 6.25 13.64
N HIS A 289 -26.21 7.27 14.51
CA HIS A 289 -25.77 8.63 14.23
C HIS A 289 -24.31 8.84 14.66
N VAL A 290 -23.82 8.14 15.69
CA VAL A 290 -22.52 8.42 16.32
C VAL A 290 -21.57 7.22 16.21
N SER A 291 -20.34 7.47 15.80
CA SER A 291 -19.21 6.55 15.93
C SER A 291 -18.03 7.27 16.53
N LEU A 292 -17.45 6.71 17.58
CA LEU A 292 -16.21 7.18 18.20
C LEU A 292 -15.12 6.14 17.96
N ASP A 293 -14.00 6.56 17.39
CA ASP A 293 -12.84 5.71 17.13
C ASP A 293 -11.68 6.22 17.98
N PHE A 294 -11.02 5.33 18.71
CA PHE A 294 -9.83 5.62 19.50
C PHE A 294 -8.69 4.72 19.01
N SER A 295 -7.48 5.25 18.96
CA SER A 295 -6.28 4.50 18.66
C SER A 295 -5.14 4.91 19.59
N VAL A 296 -4.42 3.93 20.10
CA VAL A 296 -3.20 4.13 20.88
C VAL A 296 -2.12 3.22 20.31
N GLN A 297 -0.90 3.73 20.27
CA GLN A 297 0.30 2.94 20.05
C GLN A 297 1.38 3.50 20.97
N HIS A 298 2.02 2.63 21.74
CA HIS A 298 3.16 2.93 22.58
C HIS A 298 4.23 1.90 22.25
N ASN A 299 5.41 2.38 21.86
CA ASN A 299 6.57 1.53 21.63
C ASN A 299 7.69 2.01 22.54
N ASP A 300 8.14 1.14 23.43
CA ASP A 300 9.35 1.34 24.23
C ASP A 300 10.49 0.62 23.50
N ILE A 301 11.49 1.40 23.09
CA ILE A 301 12.57 0.95 22.20
C ILE A 301 13.90 1.25 22.85
N THR A 302 14.78 0.25 22.87
CA THR A 302 16.20 0.41 23.17
C THR A 302 17.01 0.11 21.92
N LEU A 303 17.89 1.02 21.52
CA LEU A 303 18.80 0.91 20.35
C LEU A 303 20.13 1.57 20.68
N ALA A 304 21.25 0.92 20.33
CA ALA A 304 22.61 1.44 20.51
C ALA A 304 22.81 2.21 21.85
N ASP A 305 22.46 1.56 22.97
CA ASP A 305 22.52 2.09 24.35
C ASP A 305 21.61 3.30 24.68
N SER A 306 20.76 3.73 23.75
CA SER A 306 19.74 4.75 23.96
C SER A 306 18.36 4.12 24.13
N SER A 307 17.51 4.71 24.97
CA SER A 307 16.12 4.28 25.15
C SER A 307 15.17 5.44 24.93
N PHE A 308 14.11 5.21 24.16
CA PHE A 308 13.10 6.20 23.86
C PHE A 308 11.73 5.56 23.66
N ALA A 309 10.68 6.33 23.92
CA ALA A 309 9.31 5.94 23.63
C ALA A 309 8.82 6.61 22.33
N ALA A 310 8.08 5.86 21.52
CA ALA A 310 7.38 6.37 20.35
C ALA A 310 5.86 6.16 20.52
N ASP A 311 5.19 7.23 20.94
CA ASP A 311 3.75 7.21 21.25
C ASP A 311 2.92 7.91 20.18
N LEU A 312 1.80 7.28 19.84
CA LEU A 312 0.80 7.81 18.92
C LEU A 312 -0.59 7.63 19.51
N PHE A 313 -1.29 8.73 19.72
CA PHE A 313 -2.67 8.75 20.19
C PHE A 313 -3.57 9.34 19.13
N GLY A 314 -4.74 8.74 18.90
CA GLY A 314 -5.71 9.21 17.93
C GLY A 314 -7.13 9.07 18.43
N ALA A 315 -7.95 10.06 18.12
CA ALA A 315 -9.38 10.05 18.41
C ALA A 315 -10.15 10.59 17.20
N ARG A 316 -11.26 9.94 16.86
CA ARG A 316 -12.17 10.37 15.81
C ARG A 316 -13.60 10.31 16.30
N ILE A 317 -14.37 11.35 16.01
CA ILE A 317 -15.83 11.32 16.08
C ILE A 317 -16.38 11.42 14.67
N ARG A 318 -17.38 10.59 14.36
CA ARG A 318 -18.23 10.71 13.18
C ARG A 318 -19.66 10.88 13.66
N TYR A 319 -20.34 11.88 13.12
CA TYR A 319 -21.71 12.19 13.40
C TYR A 319 -22.50 12.31 12.10
N ALA A 320 -23.47 11.43 11.88
CA ALA A 320 -24.46 11.56 10.84
C ALA A 320 -25.68 12.25 11.47
N TYR A 321 -25.96 13.50 11.12
CA TYR A 321 -27.19 14.19 11.56
C TYR A 321 -28.40 13.70 10.77
N SER A 322 -28.20 13.44 9.47
CA SER A 322 -29.19 12.87 8.56
C SER A 322 -28.49 12.05 7.47
N THR A 323 -29.26 11.52 6.51
CA THR A 323 -28.70 10.87 5.31
C THR A 323 -28.00 11.85 4.36
N GLN A 324 -28.08 13.15 4.62
CA GLN A 324 -27.51 14.21 3.80
C GLN A 324 -26.44 15.03 4.52
N LEU A 325 -26.48 15.14 5.86
CA LEU A 325 -25.55 15.96 6.63
C LEU A 325 -24.70 15.13 7.57
N PHE A 326 -23.39 15.20 7.37
CA PHE A 326 -22.39 14.46 8.13
C PHE A 326 -21.30 15.39 8.64
N ALA A 327 -20.83 15.13 9.86
CA ALA A 327 -19.68 15.77 10.47
C ALA A 327 -18.66 14.71 10.91
N SER A 328 -17.39 15.04 10.83
CA SER A 328 -16.34 14.25 11.46
C SER A 328 -15.22 15.13 11.98
N ALA A 329 -14.68 14.81 13.15
CA ALA A 329 -13.48 15.44 13.67
C ALA A 329 -12.49 14.35 14.05
N PHE A 330 -11.21 14.59 13.75
CA PHE A 330 -10.11 13.69 14.02
C PHE A 330 -8.97 14.49 14.65
N VAL A 331 -8.40 13.97 15.73
CA VAL A 331 -7.23 14.50 16.39
C VAL A 331 -6.22 13.37 16.55
N GLN A 332 -4.96 13.64 16.26
CA GLN A 332 -3.86 12.72 16.50
C GLN A 332 -2.68 13.48 17.10
N TYR A 333 -2.05 12.89 18.10
CA TYR A 333 -0.81 13.38 18.70
C TYR A 333 0.29 12.34 18.53
N ASN A 334 1.43 12.78 17.98
CA ASN A 334 2.65 11.99 17.85
C ASN A 334 3.73 12.58 18.78
N ASN A 335 4.11 11.81 19.79
CA ASN A 335 5.11 12.20 20.78
C ASN A 335 6.51 12.31 20.17
N SER A 336 6.87 11.45 19.21
CA SER A 336 8.22 11.45 18.61
C SER A 336 8.53 12.70 17.78
N THR A 337 7.51 13.44 17.33
CA THR A 337 7.68 14.70 16.59
C THR A 337 7.03 15.89 17.28
N ASP A 338 6.46 15.68 18.48
CA ASP A 338 5.62 16.65 19.19
C ASP A 338 4.49 17.25 18.35
N GLU A 339 3.98 16.52 17.36
CA GLU A 339 2.99 17.05 16.43
C GLU A 339 1.55 16.67 16.81
N LEU A 340 0.68 17.68 16.89
CA LEU A 340 -0.77 17.53 16.96
C LEU A 340 -1.38 17.83 15.58
N ILE A 341 -2.10 16.85 15.05
CA ILE A 341 -2.85 16.94 13.79
C ILE A 341 -4.34 16.99 14.11
N THR A 342 -5.00 18.04 13.66
CA THR A 342 -6.47 18.19 13.76
C THR A 342 -7.06 18.24 12.37
N ASN A 343 -8.11 17.45 12.13
CA ASN A 343 -8.88 17.48 10.90
C ASN A 343 -10.38 17.46 11.22
N VAL A 344 -11.11 18.49 10.79
CA VAL A 344 -12.57 18.58 10.92
C VAL A 344 -13.18 18.67 9.54
N ARG A 345 -14.23 17.91 9.29
CA ARG A 345 -14.93 17.86 8.02
C ARG A 345 -16.43 17.91 8.22
N LEU A 346 -17.10 18.77 7.47
CA LEU A 346 -18.53 18.76 7.23
C LEU A 346 -18.79 18.30 5.80
N ASN A 347 -19.78 17.44 5.60
CA ASN A 347 -20.26 17.03 4.28
C ASN A 347 -21.79 17.21 4.21
N LEU A 348 -22.26 17.91 3.19
CA LEU A 348 -23.66 18.06 2.84
C LEU A 348 -23.93 17.54 1.43
N ILE A 349 -24.72 16.48 1.32
CA ILE A 349 -25.22 15.95 0.05
C ILE A 349 -26.42 16.77 -0.37
N HIS A 350 -26.25 17.68 -1.34
CA HIS A 350 -27.31 18.57 -1.82
C HIS A 350 -28.07 18.00 -3.02
N ALA A 351 -27.49 17.03 -3.73
CA ALA A 351 -28.17 16.24 -4.77
C ALA A 351 -27.44 14.89 -4.97
N PRO A 352 -28.03 13.93 -5.70
CA PRO A 352 -27.35 12.67 -6.02
C PRO A 352 -25.96 12.93 -6.63
N LEU A 353 -24.94 12.29 -6.05
CA LEU A 353 -23.54 12.41 -6.47
C LEU A 353 -23.03 13.87 -6.49
N SER A 354 -23.60 14.75 -5.66
CA SER A 354 -23.30 16.17 -5.57
C SER A 354 -23.23 16.61 -4.11
N ASP A 355 -22.06 17.08 -3.69
CA ASP A 355 -21.69 17.29 -2.30
C ASP A 355 -21.11 18.69 -2.09
N ILE A 356 -21.26 19.22 -0.88
CA ILE A 356 -20.53 20.37 -0.36
C ILE A 356 -19.69 19.89 0.82
N PHE A 357 -18.39 20.08 0.70
CA PHE A 357 -17.43 19.80 1.77
C PHE A 357 -16.88 21.10 2.33
N LEU A 358 -16.79 21.16 3.66
CA LEU A 358 -15.97 22.13 4.38
C LEU A 358 -14.98 21.35 5.24
N VAL A 359 -13.68 21.58 5.02
CA VAL A 359 -12.61 20.87 5.71
C VAL A 359 -11.68 21.86 6.37
N TYR A 360 -11.42 21.66 7.65
CA TYR A 360 -10.38 22.33 8.42
C TYR A 360 -9.27 21.33 8.71
N THR A 361 -8.02 21.69 8.43
CA THR A 361 -6.85 20.92 8.82
C THR A 361 -5.86 21.85 9.50
N GLU A 362 -5.34 21.42 10.65
CA GLU A 362 -4.25 22.08 11.35
C GLU A 362 -3.18 21.06 11.75
N ARG A 363 -1.92 21.46 11.63
CA ARG A 363 -0.75 20.79 12.22
C ARG A 363 -0.01 21.78 13.10
N ARG A 364 0.29 21.38 14.33
CA ARG A 364 1.01 22.19 15.31
C ARG A 364 2.08 21.35 15.98
N ASN A 365 3.26 21.92 16.21
CA ASN A 365 4.23 21.34 17.12
C ASN A 365 3.95 21.88 18.53
N LEU A 366 3.66 20.98 19.48
CA LEU A 366 3.26 21.35 20.84
C LEU A 366 4.45 21.73 21.72
N ALA A 367 5.63 21.13 21.51
CA ALA A 367 6.83 21.46 22.29
C ALA A 367 7.36 22.87 22.00
N LEU A 368 7.29 23.28 20.73
CA LEU A 368 7.70 24.61 20.28
C LEU A 368 6.56 25.64 20.31
N ASP A 369 5.33 25.20 20.58
CA ASP A 369 4.08 25.96 20.40
C ASP A 369 3.99 26.66 19.03
N THR A 370 4.42 25.98 17.97
CA THR A 370 4.45 26.54 16.60
C THR A 370 3.37 25.94 15.73
N LEU A 371 2.63 26.81 15.03
CA LEU A 371 1.74 26.40 13.96
C LEU A 371 2.56 25.99 12.74
N LEU A 372 2.47 24.74 12.32
CA LEU A 372 3.19 24.22 11.16
C LEU A 372 2.39 24.45 9.87
N ASP A 373 1.09 24.16 9.91
CA ASP A 373 0.19 24.33 8.77
C ASP A 373 -1.26 24.53 9.26
N ARG A 374 -2.03 25.34 8.53
CA ARG A 374 -3.47 25.53 8.75
C ARG A 374 -4.16 25.86 7.43
N VAL A 375 -5.16 25.04 7.08
CA VAL A 375 -5.92 25.21 5.84
C VAL A 375 -7.41 25.02 6.10
N ILE A 376 -8.21 25.91 5.51
CA ILE A 376 -9.65 25.73 5.35
C ILE A 376 -9.93 25.53 3.86
N THR A 377 -10.56 24.41 3.52
CA THR A 377 -10.93 24.06 2.15
C THR A 377 -12.43 23.93 2.03
N ALA A 378 -13.03 24.70 1.12
CA ALA A 378 -14.40 24.51 0.67
C ALA A 378 -14.39 23.86 -0.71
N LYS A 379 -15.19 22.82 -0.91
CA LYS A 379 -15.34 22.14 -2.20
C LYS A 379 -16.81 21.88 -2.50
N VAL A 380 -17.25 22.23 -3.71
CA VAL A 380 -18.59 21.96 -4.21
C VAL A 380 -18.50 21.06 -5.43
N THR A 381 -19.31 20.01 -5.49
CA THR A 381 -19.45 19.14 -6.66
C THR A 381 -20.88 19.13 -7.17
N ARG A 382 -21.04 19.03 -8.48
CA ARG A 382 -22.32 18.85 -9.16
C ARG A 382 -22.15 17.86 -10.31
N LEU A 383 -22.94 16.79 -10.29
CA LEU A 383 -23.09 15.92 -11.45
C LEU A 383 -24.10 16.53 -12.42
N PHE A 384 -23.72 16.63 -13.70
CA PHE A 384 -24.61 16.93 -14.80
C PHE A 384 -24.83 15.64 -15.59
N ALA A 385 -26.06 15.10 -15.53
CA ALA A 385 -26.46 14.00 -16.40
C ALA A 385 -26.99 14.59 -17.70
N PHE A 386 -26.53 14.06 -18.84
CA PHE A 386 -26.96 14.43 -20.18
C PHE A 386 -27.51 13.21 -20.91
#